data_AF-A0A7W0YTS3-F1
#
_entry.id   AF-A0A7W0YTS3-F1
#
_cell.length_a   1.000
_cell.length_b   1.000
_cell.length_c   1.000
_cell.angle_alpha   90.00
_cell.angle_beta   90.00
_cell.angle_gamma   90.00
#
_symmetry.space_group_name_H-M   'P 1'
#
loop_
_entity.id
_entity.type
_entity.pdbx_description
1 polymer ?
#
loop_
_entity_poly.entity_id
_entity_poly.type
_entity_poly.pdbx_seq_one_letter_code
_entity_poly.pdbx_strand_id
1 'polypeptide(L)' 'MTEPTHPRPRDPAELGFETIVYEKAAPRATIRLNRPDVLNAFDFRMLREIARACEDASWDDDVRAVVV' A
#
# COMPACT_ATOMS: atom_id res chain seq x y z
N MET A 1 8.77 -17.68 -20.75
CA MET A 1 8.54 -16.52 -19.87
C MET A 1 9.33 -16.79 -18.61
N THR A 2 10.40 -16.05 -18.35
CA THR A 2 11.27 -16.28 -17.18
C THR A 2 10.54 -15.79 -15.93
N GLU A 3 10.29 -16.68 -14.99
CA GLU A 3 9.65 -16.33 -13.72
C GLU A 3 10.58 -15.43 -12.89
N PRO A 4 10.07 -14.35 -12.27
CA PRO A 4 10.90 -13.46 -11.47
C PRO A 4 11.44 -14.20 -10.23
N THR A 5 12.70 -13.96 -9.90
CA THR A 5 13.41 -14.61 -8.77
C THR A 5 12.95 -14.10 -7.39
N HIS A 6 12.19 -13.01 -7.35
CA HIS A 6 11.66 -12.38 -6.13
C HIS A 6 10.42 -11.55 -6.47
N PRO A 7 9.56 -11.25 -5.48
CA PRO A 7 8.43 -10.38 -5.67
C PRO A 7 8.90 -8.97 -6.08
N ARG A 8 8.06 -8.28 -6.85
CA ARG A 8 8.30 -6.91 -7.31
C ARG A 8 7.16 -6.01 -6.84
N PRO A 9 7.46 -4.74 -6.56
CA PRO A 9 6.43 -3.78 -6.23
C PRO A 9 5.52 -3.56 -7.45
N ARG A 10 4.24 -3.35 -7.20
CA ARG A 10 3.22 -3.08 -8.23
C ARG A 10 2.87 -1.60 -8.28
N ASP A 11 2.20 -1.19 -9.34
CA ASP A 11 1.57 0.13 -9.35
C ASP A 11 0.45 0.14 -8.28
N PRO A 12 0.38 1.15 -7.39
CA PRO A 12 -0.71 1.27 -6.42
C PRO A 12 -2.12 1.16 -7.03
N ALA A 13 -2.33 1.63 -8.26
CA ALA A 13 -3.61 1.56 -8.95
C ALA A 13 -4.04 0.11 -9.28
N GLU A 14 -3.10 -0.82 -9.41
CA GLU A 14 -3.39 -2.24 -9.70
C GLU A 14 -3.82 -3.03 -8.44
N LEU A 15 -3.61 -2.48 -7.24
CA LEU A 15 -3.91 -3.17 -5.98
C LEU A 15 -5.40 -3.04 -5.57
N GLY A 16 -6.12 -2.05 -6.12
CA GLY A 16 -7.57 -1.94 -6.00
C GLY A 16 -8.09 -1.77 -4.56
N PHE A 17 -7.38 -1.00 -3.73
CA PHE A 17 -7.80 -0.74 -2.35
C PHE A 17 -9.09 0.10 -2.29
N GLU A 18 -9.98 -0.23 -1.35
CA GLU A 18 -11.26 0.46 -1.16
C GLU A 18 -11.23 1.43 0.03
N THR A 19 -10.53 1.06 1.11
CA THR A 19 -10.57 1.76 2.40
C THR A 19 -9.33 2.57 2.72
N ILE A 20 -8.31 2.49 1.85
CA ILE A 20 -7.11 3.33 1.88
C ILE A 20 -6.80 3.89 0.49
N VAL A 21 -6.06 5.01 0.46
CA VAL A 21 -5.36 5.48 -0.74
C VAL A 21 -3.87 5.25 -0.54
N TYR A 22 -3.26 4.50 -1.46
CA TYR A 22 -1.84 4.17 -1.43
C TYR A 22 -1.12 4.91 -2.56
N GLU A 23 -0.08 5.66 -2.21
CA GLU A 23 0.73 6.45 -3.14
C GLU A 23 2.21 6.18 -2.90
N LYS A 24 2.98 6.04 -3.98
CA LYS A 24 4.43 5.91 -3.93
C LYS A 24 5.09 7.12 -4.57
N ALA A 25 5.89 7.83 -3.79
CA ALA A 25 6.68 8.97 -4.23
C ALA A 25 8.04 8.93 -3.53
N ALA A 26 9.05 8.37 -4.19
CA ALA A 26 10.37 8.15 -3.61
C ALA A 26 10.91 9.42 -2.89
N PRO A 27 11.48 9.27 -1.68
CA PRO A 27 11.78 8.02 -0.97
C PRO A 27 10.66 7.54 -0.03
N ARG A 28 9.41 7.96 -0.24
CA ARG A 28 8.29 7.72 0.69
C ARG A 28 7.12 7.00 0.01
N ALA A 29 6.52 6.05 0.71
CA ALA A 29 5.17 5.59 0.43
C ALA A 29 4.18 6.19 1.45
N THR A 30 3.00 6.58 0.99
CA THR A 30 1.95 7.18 1.82
C THR A 30 0.69 6.33 1.73
N ILE A 31 0.18 5.92 2.88
CA ILE A 31 -1.08 5.18 3.03
C ILE A 31 -2.06 6.08 3.76
N ARG A 32 -2.98 6.71 3.04
CA ARG A 32 -4.01 7.55 3.65
C ARG A 32 -5.27 6.73 3.93
N LEU A 33 -5.75 6.75 5.17
CA LEU A 33 -7.04 6.16 5.52
C LEU A 33 -8.18 6.86 4.75
N ASN A 34 -9.08 6.10 4.15
CA ASN A 34 -10.08 6.60 3.20
C ASN A 34 -11.49 6.12 3.55
N ARG A 35 -11.91 6.36 4.79
CA ARG A 35 -13.28 6.12 5.27
C ARG A 35 -13.81 7.35 6.02
N PRO A 36 -13.89 8.53 5.37
CA PRO A 36 -14.22 9.78 6.03
C PRO A 36 -15.61 9.76 6.69
N ASP A 37 -16.57 9.05 6.10
CA ASP A 37 -17.96 8.97 6.61
C ASP A 37 -18.08 8.34 8.00
N VAL A 38 -17.06 7.59 8.42
CA VAL A 38 -16.97 6.93 9.75
C VAL A 38 -15.71 7.34 10.50
N LEU A 39 -15.18 8.55 10.24
CA LEU A 39 -13.99 9.10 10.90
C LEU A 39 -12.77 8.17 10.83
N ASN A 40 -12.60 7.48 9.70
CA ASN A 40 -11.55 6.47 9.50
C ASN A 40 -11.56 5.35 10.54
N ALA A 41 -12.73 5.00 11.09
CA ALA A 41 -12.88 3.87 11.99
C ALA A 41 -12.24 2.62 11.37
N PHE A 42 -11.37 1.99 12.16
CA PHE A 42 -10.54 0.88 11.73
C PHE A 42 -11.35 -0.42 11.68
N ASP A 43 -11.22 -1.18 10.59
CA ASP A 43 -11.84 -2.50 10.46
C ASP A 43 -10.90 -3.54 9.83
N PHE A 44 -11.39 -4.77 9.70
CA PHE A 44 -10.62 -5.88 9.13
C PHE A 44 -10.29 -5.72 7.65
N ARG A 45 -11.06 -4.96 6.87
CA ARG A 45 -10.72 -4.69 5.46
C ARG A 45 -9.53 -3.75 5.41
N MET A 46 -9.61 -2.62 6.12
CA MET A 46 -8.54 -1.63 6.22
C MET A 46 -7.24 -2.26 6.74
N LEU A 47 -7.31 -3.12 7.76
CA LEU A 47 -6.14 -3.86 8.23
C LEU A 47 -5.45 -4.65 7.13
N ARG A 48 -6.22 -5.41 6.32
CA ARG A 48 -5.68 -6.23 5.23
C ARG A 48 -5.09 -5.37 4.11
N GLU A 49 -5.74 -4.27 3.78
CA GLU A 49 -5.25 -3.34 2.75
C GLU A 49 -3.95 -2.66 3.19
N ILE A 50 -3.88 -2.17 4.44
CA ILE A 50 -2.64 -1.60 5.00
C ILE A 50 -1.53 -2.65 5.01
N ALA A 51 -1.79 -3.87 5.47
CA ALA A 51 -0.79 -4.94 5.47
C ALA A 51 -0.28 -5.24 4.06
N ARG A 52 -1.18 -5.26 3.06
CA ARG A 52 -0.81 -5.49 1.66
C ARG A 52 -0.01 -4.33 1.07
N ALA A 53 -0.37 -3.08 1.38
CA ALA A 53 0.37 -1.90 0.95
C ALA A 53 1.77 -1.86 1.57
N CYS A 54 1.91 -2.20 2.85
CA CYS A 54 3.20 -2.31 3.52
C CYS A 54 4.06 -3.44 2.93
N GLU A 55 3.46 -4.60 2.60
CA GLU A 55 4.16 -5.69 1.93
C GLU A 55 4.67 -5.26 0.54
N ASP A 56 3.83 -4.59 -0.27
CA ASP A 56 4.23 -4.05 -1.57
C ASP A 56 5.38 -3.05 -1.45
N ALA A 57 5.28 -2.10 -0.52
CA ALA A 57 6.32 -1.11 -0.26
C ALA A 57 7.63 -1.77 0.21
N SER A 58 7.56 -2.91 0.91
CA SER A 58 8.75 -3.64 1.37
C SER A 58 9.57 -4.26 0.23
N TRP A 59 8.98 -4.40 -0.95
CA TRP A 59 9.66 -4.88 -2.16
C TRP A 59 10.18 -3.74 -3.05
N ASP A 60 9.88 -2.49 -2.70
CA ASP A 60 10.25 -1.31 -3.49
C ASP A 60 11.53 -0.67 -2.97
N ASP A 61 12.66 -0.92 -3.63
CA ASP A 61 13.98 -0.39 -3.22
C ASP A 61 14.06 1.15 -3.22
N ASP A 62 13.15 1.83 -3.91
CA ASP A 62 13.07 3.29 -3.93
C ASP A 62 12.32 3.86 -2.70
N VAL A 63 11.57 3.02 -1.96
CA VAL A 63 10.85 3.39 -0.75
C VAL A 63 11.71 3.17 0.48
N ARG A 64 11.91 4.22 1.27
CA ARG A 64 12.70 4.18 2.53
C ARG A 64 11.84 4.33 3.78
N ALA A 65 10.64 4.88 3.64
CA ALA A 65 9.71 5.08 4.74
C ALA A 65 8.26 4.97 4.27
N VAL A 66 7.42 4.37 5.10
CA VAL A 66 5.97 4.35 4.93
C VAL A 66 5.35 5.28 5.98
N VAL A 67 4.47 6.17 5.53
CA VAL A 67 3.68 7.05 6.41
C VAL A 67 2.22 6.65 6.29
N VAL A 68 1.56 6.50 7.44
CA VAL A 68 0.13 6.19 7.56
C VAL A 68 -0.57 7.35 8.26
#